data_AF-A0A255TVJ6-F1
#
_entry.id   AF-A0A255TVJ6-F1
#
_cell.length_a   1.000
_cell.length_b   1.000
_cell.length_c   1.000
_cell.angle_alpha   90.00
_cell.angle_beta   90.00
_cell.angle_gamma   90.00
#
_symmetry.space_group_name_H-M   'P 1'
#
loop_
_entity.id
_entity.type
_entity.pdbx_description
1 polymer ?
#
loop_
_entity_poly.entity_id
_entity_poly.type
_entity_poly.pdbx_seq_one_letter_code
_entity_poly.pdbx_strand_id
1 'polypeptide(L)'
;MNMNRLNTIHNIIYGYLRPWHRDNLMKPDEYWKEKTVDTKKETPFNNSLFFSPRLRYYQSLIDLDIDQFISEASKTVETTKSENIALLKMKDTREAVEAFAKAAITEQRMTGIMPDDILNDNADLFEQQDKKETFIIMDYIIVALARCYFSMQNVCSKSLSDDRALDLATFCTSILGRQRLSLLSKITSDKELIGDSNTPAEIKKTPKTKKTNDDTNAYTVNYSYSGSDRPLRLNTVLNILITEKWIEEDTSPDKFFDFFSNKVWHCNIKWTASASVLSSFLEELSKQPFIKLRKECTMALIAKNQFGKSFDYRGTTDKHKIEIINTCISILNPKLRLSSSPDFDNDDDAPFLKAQIREAGFETRKNGHWGKK
;
A
#
# COMPACT_ATOMS: atom_id res chain seq x y z
N MET A 1 27.34 -8.40 9.58
CA MET A 1 26.70 -7.30 8.83
C MET A 1 26.33 -6.23 9.85
N ASN A 2 26.96 -5.07 9.81
CA ASN A 2 27.00 -4.13 10.95
C ASN A 2 25.74 -3.22 10.94
N MET A 3 24.64 -3.70 11.55
CA MET A 3 23.31 -3.06 11.57
C MET A 3 23.20 -1.76 12.42
N ASN A 4 24.30 -1.21 12.93
CA ASN A 4 24.29 -0.12 13.92
C ASN A 4 24.42 1.29 13.34
N ARG A 5 23.57 1.70 12.38
CA ARG A 5 23.68 3.06 11.79
C ARG A 5 22.42 3.95 11.84
N LEU A 6 21.25 3.37 12.10
CA LEU A 6 20.02 4.10 12.44
C LEU A 6 19.44 3.48 13.71
N ASN A 7 20.19 3.61 14.81
CA ASN A 7 19.93 2.85 16.03
C ASN A 7 18.62 3.30 16.68
N THR A 8 18.28 4.58 16.58
CA THR A 8 17.04 5.10 17.14
C THR A 8 15.84 4.59 16.34
N ILE A 9 15.87 4.71 15.01
CA ILE A 9 14.80 4.17 14.14
C ILE A 9 14.67 2.65 14.31
N HIS A 10 15.78 1.93 14.41
CA HIS A 10 15.77 0.49 14.69
C HIS A 10 15.04 0.18 16.00
N ASN A 11 15.33 0.91 17.08
CA ASN A 11 14.67 0.71 18.37
C ASN A 11 13.21 1.14 18.37
N ILE A 12 12.83 2.11 17.54
CA ILE A 12 11.43 2.52 17.36
C ILE A 12 10.63 1.43 16.63
N ILE A 13 11.21 0.80 15.60
CA ILE A 13 10.53 -0.23 14.81
C ILE A 13 10.56 -1.57 15.52
N TYR A 14 11.71 -1.99 16.03
CA TYR A 14 11.93 -3.35 16.51
C TYR A 14 12.09 -3.48 18.01
N GLY A 15 12.52 -2.42 18.69
CA GLY A 15 13.01 -2.48 20.08
C GLY A 15 12.11 -1.84 21.12
N TYR A 16 12.75 -1.34 22.18
CA TYR A 16 12.11 -0.80 23.37
C TYR A 16 11.50 0.60 23.19
N LEU A 17 11.79 1.28 22.06
CA LEU A 17 11.21 2.58 21.74
C LEU A 17 9.93 2.48 20.92
N ARG A 18 9.39 1.27 20.68
CA ARG A 18 8.12 1.10 19.97
C ARG A 18 7.01 1.96 20.59
N PRO A 19 6.28 2.77 19.80
CA PRO A 19 5.21 3.60 20.30
C PRO A 19 4.17 2.76 21.06
N TRP A 20 3.73 1.64 20.50
CA TRP A 20 2.74 0.74 21.10
C TRP A 20 3.30 -0.19 22.19
N HIS A 21 4.57 -0.04 22.59
CA HIS A 21 5.09 -0.81 23.73
C HIS A 21 4.37 -0.37 25.01
N ARG A 22 3.92 -1.32 25.82
CA ARG A 22 3.17 -1.04 27.07
C ARG A 22 3.88 -0.01 27.95
N ASP A 23 5.19 -0.19 28.13
CA ASP A 23 5.99 0.71 28.96
C ASP A 23 6.06 2.14 28.42
N ASN A 24 5.88 2.35 27.11
CA ASN A 24 5.84 3.67 26.50
C ASN A 24 4.43 4.26 26.55
N LEU A 25 3.39 3.46 26.32
CA LEU A 25 1.99 3.89 26.42
C LEU A 25 1.63 4.43 27.82
N MET A 26 2.24 3.88 28.86
CA MET A 26 1.96 4.27 30.24
C MET A 26 2.79 5.45 30.75
N LYS A 27 3.63 6.09 29.91
CA LYS A 27 4.48 7.20 30.36
C LYS A 27 3.69 8.51 30.40
N PRO A 28 3.86 9.32 31.47
CA PRO A 28 3.21 10.62 31.56
C PRO A 28 3.80 11.60 30.53
N ASP A 29 3.04 12.64 30.17
CA ASP A 29 3.47 13.68 29.23
C ASP A 29 4.80 14.34 29.59
N GLU A 30 5.11 14.40 30.87
CA GLU A 30 6.37 14.94 31.41
C GLU A 30 7.60 14.14 30.98
N TYR A 31 7.45 12.86 30.65
CA TYR A 31 8.50 12.02 30.09
C TYR A 31 8.82 12.41 28.64
N TRP A 32 7.81 12.85 27.88
CA TRP A 32 7.91 13.22 26.47
C TRP A 32 8.46 14.63 26.24
N LYS A 33 9.10 15.23 27.25
CA LYS A 33 9.75 16.52 27.10
C LYS A 33 10.75 16.45 25.96
N GLU A 34 10.59 17.37 25.02
CA GLU A 34 11.44 17.52 23.86
C GLU A 34 12.89 17.64 24.34
N LYS A 35 13.78 16.78 23.85
CA LYS A 35 15.20 17.07 23.97
C LYS A 35 15.39 18.35 23.17
N THR A 36 15.70 19.46 23.82
CA THR A 36 16.03 20.73 23.14
C THR A 36 17.18 20.46 22.19
N VAL A 37 16.87 20.20 20.92
CA VAL A 37 17.84 20.18 19.86
C VAL A 37 18.03 21.64 19.49
N ASP A 38 19.22 22.17 19.75
CA ASP A 38 19.63 23.56 19.51
C ASP A 38 19.78 23.86 17.99
N THR A 39 18.89 23.32 17.16
CA THR A 39 18.89 23.51 15.72
C THR A 39 17.80 24.49 15.35
N LYS A 40 18.21 25.74 15.10
CA LYS A 40 17.44 26.77 14.37
C LYS A 40 17.21 26.35 12.90
N LYS A 41 16.63 25.17 12.66
CA LYS A 41 16.17 24.76 11.34
C LYS A 41 14.66 24.66 11.41
N GLU A 42 13.99 25.44 10.56
CA GLU A 42 12.55 25.31 10.33
C GLU A 42 12.26 23.87 9.94
N THR A 43 11.49 23.16 10.76
CA THR A 43 10.98 21.85 10.39
C THR A 43 9.98 22.05 9.25
N PRO A 44 10.13 21.37 8.09
CA PRO A 44 9.27 21.57 6.93
C PRO A 44 7.85 20.97 7.09
N PHE A 45 7.40 20.78 8.33
CA PHE A 45 6.18 20.08 8.68
C PHE A 45 5.21 21.05 9.34
N ASN A 46 3.93 20.95 8.97
CA ASN A 46 2.87 21.68 9.66
C ASN A 46 2.76 21.17 11.11
N ASN A 47 3.13 22.02 12.07
CA ASN A 47 3.12 21.71 13.51
C ASN A 47 1.73 21.32 14.04
N SER A 48 0.64 21.51 13.28
CA SER A 48 -0.70 21.08 13.66
C SER A 48 -0.85 19.55 13.77
N LEU A 49 -0.04 18.78 13.03
CA LEU A 49 -0.14 17.32 12.96
C LEU A 49 0.64 16.61 14.09
N PHE A 50 1.60 17.32 14.71
CA PHE A 50 2.35 16.89 15.89
C PHE A 50 1.76 17.49 17.17
N PHE A 51 0.46 17.27 17.35
CA PHE A 51 -0.34 17.88 18.41
C PHE A 51 -0.01 17.37 19.81
N SER A 52 0.60 16.18 19.95
CA SER A 52 0.96 15.61 21.25
C SER A 52 2.46 15.73 21.58
N PRO A 53 2.84 15.84 22.87
CA PRO A 53 4.24 15.80 23.31
C PRO A 53 4.99 14.55 22.82
N ARG A 54 4.30 13.40 22.80
CA ARG A 54 4.85 12.13 22.32
C ARG A 54 5.22 12.18 20.85
N LEU A 55 4.33 12.70 20.00
CA LEU A 55 4.61 12.86 18.57
C LEU A 55 5.85 13.73 18.32
N ARG A 56 5.95 14.87 19.01
CA ARG A 56 7.13 15.75 18.92
C ARG A 56 8.41 15.08 19.41
N TYR A 57 8.35 14.34 20.52
CA TYR A 57 9.49 13.57 21.02
C TYR A 57 10.02 12.57 19.98
N TYR A 58 9.14 11.78 19.36
CA TYR A 58 9.55 10.83 18.32
C TYR A 58 10.08 11.53 17.08
N GLN A 59 9.47 12.65 16.68
CA GLN A 59 9.96 13.49 15.59
C GLN A 59 11.42 13.90 15.82
N SER A 60 11.72 14.49 16.98
CA SER A 60 13.09 14.94 17.33
C SER A 60 14.09 13.78 17.35
N LEU A 61 13.68 12.61 17.88
CA LEU A 61 14.53 11.42 17.89
C LEU A 61 14.87 10.92 16.48
N ILE A 62 13.87 10.88 15.60
CA ILE A 62 14.02 10.43 14.22
C ILE A 62 14.90 11.40 13.44
N ASP A 63 14.68 12.72 13.59
CA ASP A 63 15.48 13.74 12.92
C ASP A 63 16.95 13.68 13.36
N LEU A 64 17.20 13.54 14.67
CA LEU A 64 18.56 13.43 15.19
C LEU A 64 19.31 12.22 14.62
N ASP A 65 18.65 11.06 14.56
CA ASP A 65 19.24 9.80 14.05
C ASP A 65 19.58 9.92 12.56
N ILE A 66 18.69 10.53 11.77
CA ILE A 66 18.88 10.74 10.33
C ILE A 66 19.99 11.76 10.06
N ASP A 67 19.98 12.88 10.78
CA ASP A 67 20.98 13.94 10.59
C ASP A 67 22.38 13.47 11.01
N GLN A 68 22.47 12.70 12.10
CA GLN A 68 23.73 12.07 12.52
C GLN A 68 24.23 11.09 11.45
N PHE A 69 23.36 10.21 10.95
CA PHE A 69 23.71 9.25 9.90
C PHE A 69 24.25 9.95 8.64
N ILE A 70 23.51 10.95 8.13
CA ILE A 70 23.91 11.71 6.94
C ILE A 70 25.26 12.39 7.19
N SER A 71 25.41 13.05 8.34
CA SER A 71 26.65 13.79 8.67
C SER A 71 27.88 12.88 8.72
N GLU A 72 27.77 11.71 9.38
CA GLU A 72 28.85 10.73 9.47
C GLU A 72 29.18 10.11 8.10
N ALA A 73 28.15 9.78 7.32
CA ALA A 73 28.31 9.21 5.99
C ALA A 73 28.95 10.21 5.02
N SER A 74 28.47 11.46 4.98
CA SER A 74 29.04 12.55 4.17
C SER A 74 30.50 12.80 4.52
N LYS A 75 30.82 12.91 5.81
CA LYS A 75 32.21 13.10 6.26
C LYS A 75 33.11 11.98 5.75
N THR A 76 32.66 10.73 5.81
CA THR A 76 33.43 9.58 5.34
C THR A 76 33.69 9.63 3.83
N VAL A 77 32.68 10.01 3.05
CA VAL A 77 32.78 10.12 1.58
C VAL A 77 33.75 11.26 1.21
N GLU A 78 33.62 12.41 1.86
CA GLU A 78 34.46 13.59 1.63
C GLU A 78 35.92 13.38 2.03
N THR A 79 36.19 12.72 3.17
CA THR A 79 37.56 12.49 3.64
C THR A 79 38.30 11.48 2.79
N THR A 80 37.61 10.43 2.34
CA THR A 80 38.28 9.33 1.63
C THR A 80 38.40 9.58 0.13
N LYS A 81 37.57 10.46 -0.44
CA LYS A 81 37.56 10.84 -1.87
C LYS A 81 37.58 9.63 -2.82
N SER A 82 37.01 8.51 -2.39
CA SER A 82 37.00 7.25 -3.13
C SER A 82 35.60 6.96 -3.65
N GLU A 83 35.49 6.79 -4.96
CA GLU A 83 34.25 6.44 -5.66
C GLU A 83 33.66 5.13 -5.13
N ASN A 84 34.51 4.13 -4.86
CA ASN A 84 34.08 2.84 -4.32
C ASN A 84 33.44 2.98 -2.93
N ILE A 85 33.93 3.91 -2.10
CA ILE A 85 33.36 4.16 -0.77
C ILE A 85 32.04 4.90 -0.88
N ALA A 86 31.92 5.87 -1.80
CA ALA A 86 30.66 6.55 -2.07
C ALA A 86 29.57 5.55 -2.54
N LEU A 87 29.92 4.68 -3.49
CA LEU A 87 29.02 3.63 -3.98
C LEU A 87 28.64 2.62 -2.89
N LEU A 88 29.58 2.19 -2.06
CA LEU A 88 29.31 1.31 -0.93
C LEU A 88 28.38 1.97 0.09
N LYS A 89 28.61 3.24 0.44
CA LYS A 89 27.74 3.99 1.36
C LYS A 89 26.33 4.19 0.79
N MET A 90 26.22 4.44 -0.50
CA MET A 90 24.92 4.55 -1.16
C MET A 90 24.17 3.22 -1.15
N LYS A 91 24.86 2.11 -1.43
CA LYS A 91 24.29 0.76 -1.33
C LYS A 91 23.82 0.45 0.09
N ASP A 92 24.67 0.67 1.10
CA ASP A 92 24.33 0.48 2.52
C ASP A 92 23.09 1.31 2.90
N THR A 93 23.03 2.56 2.45
CA THR A 93 21.90 3.47 2.70
C THR A 93 20.62 2.93 2.08
N ARG A 94 20.69 2.48 0.81
CA ARG A 94 19.54 1.92 0.11
C ARG A 94 18.99 0.68 0.82
N GLU A 95 19.85 -0.26 1.19
CA GLU A 95 19.46 -1.49 1.88
C GLU A 95 18.80 -1.19 3.24
N ALA A 96 19.39 -0.25 4.01
CA ALA A 96 18.82 0.17 5.29
C ALA A 96 17.46 0.86 5.13
N VAL A 97 17.36 1.82 4.21
CA VAL A 97 16.11 2.54 3.92
C VAL A 97 15.01 1.58 3.47
N GLU A 98 15.32 0.64 2.58
CA GLU A 98 14.34 -0.35 2.11
C GLU A 98 13.85 -1.25 3.24
N ALA A 99 14.75 -1.75 4.09
CA ALA A 99 14.39 -2.60 5.21
C ALA A 99 13.50 -1.87 6.24
N PHE A 100 13.92 -0.68 6.67
CA PHE A 100 13.16 0.10 7.66
C PHE A 100 11.85 0.64 7.10
N ALA A 101 11.81 1.06 5.83
CA ALA A 101 10.57 1.51 5.20
C ALA A 101 9.55 0.38 5.11
N LYS A 102 9.93 -0.83 4.67
CA LYS A 102 9.01 -1.99 4.63
C LYS A 102 8.47 -2.34 6.01
N ALA A 103 9.29 -2.23 7.04
CA ALA A 103 8.89 -2.50 8.41
C ALA A 103 7.93 -1.41 8.93
N ALA A 104 8.25 -0.13 8.76
CA ALA A 104 7.37 0.98 9.13
C ALA A 104 6.02 0.92 8.39
N ILE A 105 6.02 0.55 7.10
CA ILE A 105 4.81 0.32 6.31
C ILE A 105 3.97 -0.81 6.89
N THR A 106 4.60 -1.89 7.32
CA THR A 106 3.90 -3.01 7.97
C THR A 106 3.25 -2.56 9.27
N GLU A 107 4.01 -1.89 10.14
CA GLU A 107 3.49 -1.41 11.43
C GLU A 107 2.38 -0.37 11.26
N GLN A 108 2.52 0.54 10.28
CA GLN A 108 1.46 1.48 9.90
C GLN A 108 0.16 0.76 9.53
N ARG A 109 0.24 -0.33 8.75
CA ARG A 109 -0.94 -1.15 8.38
C ARG A 109 -1.56 -1.84 9.60
N MET A 110 -0.75 -2.30 10.54
CA MET A 110 -1.23 -2.98 11.77
C MET A 110 -2.04 -2.04 12.68
N THR A 111 -1.86 -0.73 12.56
CA THR A 111 -2.70 0.24 13.31
C THR A 111 -4.17 0.21 12.88
N GLY A 112 -4.45 -0.17 11.64
CA GLY A 112 -5.79 -0.10 11.04
C GLY A 112 -6.29 1.31 10.73
N ILE A 113 -5.47 2.36 10.96
CA ILE A 113 -5.82 3.75 10.67
C ILE A 113 -5.62 4.04 9.19
N MET A 114 -6.60 4.69 8.54
CA MET A 114 -6.45 5.16 7.17
C MET A 114 -5.87 6.57 7.15
N PRO A 115 -5.08 6.95 6.13
CA PRO A 115 -4.54 8.30 6.02
C PRO A 115 -5.62 9.40 6.09
N ASP A 116 -6.80 9.13 5.51
CA ASP A 116 -7.93 10.07 5.49
C ASP A 116 -8.52 10.31 6.90
N ASP A 117 -8.34 9.37 7.84
CA ASP A 117 -8.79 9.51 9.23
C ASP A 117 -7.93 10.48 10.05
N ILE A 118 -6.81 10.92 9.48
CA ILE A 118 -5.85 11.87 10.08
C ILE A 118 -5.82 13.18 9.30
N LEU A 119 -5.90 13.09 7.97
CA LEU A 119 -5.76 14.24 7.06
C LEU A 119 -7.06 15.04 6.85
N ASN A 120 -8.18 14.61 7.42
CA ASN A 120 -9.44 15.33 7.37
C ASN A 120 -9.41 16.47 8.39
N ASP A 121 -9.78 17.69 7.99
CA ASP A 121 -9.84 18.86 8.87
C ASP A 121 -10.80 18.68 10.06
N ASN A 122 -11.74 17.74 9.95
CA ASN A 122 -12.68 17.37 11.02
C ASN A 122 -12.31 16.06 11.73
N ALA A 123 -11.11 15.52 11.52
CA ALA A 123 -10.67 14.30 12.18
C ALA A 123 -10.56 14.52 13.70
N ASP A 124 -11.21 13.67 14.48
CA ASP A 124 -11.00 13.62 15.93
C ASP A 124 -9.67 12.91 16.20
N LEU A 125 -8.61 13.69 16.43
CA LEU A 125 -7.26 13.16 16.67
C LEU A 125 -7.10 12.47 18.04
N PHE A 126 -8.08 12.61 18.93
CA PHE A 126 -8.07 12.00 20.27
C PHE A 126 -8.80 10.65 20.28
N GLU A 127 -9.70 10.39 19.34
CA GLU A 127 -10.27 9.06 19.15
C GLU A 127 -9.19 8.08 18.67
N GLN A 128 -9.00 6.97 19.40
CA GLN A 128 -7.94 5.99 19.13
C GLN A 128 -6.54 6.63 19.04
N GLN A 129 -6.28 7.62 19.90
CA GLN A 129 -5.06 8.42 19.92
C GLN A 129 -3.80 7.56 19.75
N ASP A 130 -3.64 6.47 20.49
CA ASP A 130 -2.46 5.61 20.40
C ASP A 130 -2.20 5.02 19.01
N LYS A 131 -3.27 4.60 18.32
CA LYS A 131 -3.17 4.03 16.97
C LYS A 131 -2.86 5.12 15.95
N LYS A 132 -3.49 6.29 16.08
CA LYS A 132 -3.24 7.45 15.21
C LYS A 132 -1.83 8.01 15.40
N GLU A 133 -1.37 8.14 16.63
CA GLU A 133 -0.01 8.56 16.94
C GLU A 133 1.01 7.55 16.40
N THR A 134 0.76 6.26 16.58
CA THR A 134 1.59 5.20 16.00
C THR A 134 1.67 5.32 14.48
N PHE A 135 0.53 5.52 13.82
CA PHE A 135 0.48 5.70 12.37
C PHE A 135 1.31 6.92 11.93
N ILE A 136 1.16 8.05 12.61
CA ILE A 136 1.88 9.30 12.32
C ILE A 136 3.39 9.10 12.49
N ILE A 137 3.83 8.44 13.56
CA ILE A 137 5.24 8.14 13.81
C ILE A 137 5.80 7.26 12.70
N MET A 138 5.11 6.19 12.31
CA MET A 138 5.57 5.30 11.25
C MET A 138 5.64 6.00 9.89
N ASP A 139 4.65 6.83 9.56
CA ASP A 139 4.69 7.59 8.31
C ASP A 139 5.80 8.65 8.31
N TYR A 140 6.05 9.29 9.46
CA TYR A 140 7.18 10.21 9.61
C TYR A 140 8.51 9.51 9.37
N ILE A 141 8.71 8.30 9.92
CA ILE A 141 9.89 7.48 9.65
C ILE A 141 10.07 7.25 8.15
N ILE A 142 8.99 6.87 7.44
CA ILE A 142 9.05 6.62 5.99
C ILE A 142 9.57 7.86 5.24
N VAL A 143 9.12 9.05 5.64
CA VAL A 143 9.54 10.29 4.98
C VAL A 143 10.94 10.72 5.38
N ALA A 144 11.32 10.56 6.64
CA ALA A 144 12.67 10.83 7.10
C ALA A 144 13.69 9.89 6.42
N LEU A 145 13.32 8.63 6.17
CA LEU A 145 14.13 7.69 5.39
C LEU A 145 14.25 8.09 3.92
N ALA A 146 13.18 8.64 3.31
CA ALA A 146 13.24 9.20 1.97
C ALA A 146 14.21 10.40 1.92
N ARG A 147 14.10 11.33 2.88
CA ARG A 147 15.03 12.47 3.04
C ARG A 147 16.48 11.99 3.16
N CYS A 148 16.71 10.96 3.98
CA CYS A 148 18.02 10.34 4.13
C CYS A 148 18.58 9.81 2.81
N TYR A 149 17.77 9.05 2.06
CA TYR A 149 18.17 8.51 0.77
C TYR A 149 18.56 9.61 -0.22
N PHE A 150 17.72 10.64 -0.39
CA PHE A 150 17.99 11.73 -1.35
C PHE A 150 19.18 12.58 -0.93
N SER A 151 19.35 12.83 0.38
CA SER A 151 20.52 13.53 0.90
C SER A 151 21.80 12.76 0.58
N MET A 152 21.80 11.44 0.80
CA MET A 152 22.95 10.58 0.47
C MET A 152 23.20 10.49 -1.04
N GLN A 153 22.14 10.44 -1.85
CA GLN A 153 22.26 10.48 -3.31
C GLN A 153 22.94 11.77 -3.78
N ASN A 154 22.58 12.91 -3.19
CA ASN A 154 23.19 14.19 -3.49
C ASN A 154 24.67 14.24 -3.09
N VAL A 155 25.01 13.74 -1.90
CA VAL A 155 26.40 13.61 -1.42
C VAL A 155 27.23 12.74 -2.36
N CYS A 156 26.66 11.65 -2.85
CA CYS A 156 27.33 10.70 -3.76
C CYS A 156 27.18 11.06 -5.25
N SER A 157 26.56 12.20 -5.60
CA SER A 157 26.20 12.55 -6.99
C SER A 157 27.38 12.50 -7.95
N LYS A 158 28.57 12.93 -7.53
CA LYS A 158 29.80 12.89 -8.33
C LYS A 158 30.29 11.48 -8.68
N SER A 159 29.85 10.48 -7.93
CA SER A 159 30.25 9.07 -8.05
C SER A 159 29.11 8.17 -8.55
N LEU A 160 27.91 8.72 -8.73
CA LEU A 160 26.74 8.01 -9.24
C LEU A 160 26.58 8.29 -10.73
N SER A 161 26.47 7.24 -11.52
CA SER A 161 25.96 7.37 -12.89
C SER A 161 24.49 7.77 -12.87
N ASP A 162 24.04 8.58 -13.83
CA ASP A 162 22.64 9.05 -13.93
C ASP A 162 21.62 7.89 -13.86
N ASP A 163 21.92 6.75 -14.46
CA ASP A 163 21.06 5.54 -14.43
C ASP A 163 20.84 4.92 -13.05
N ARG A 164 21.66 5.30 -12.05
CA ARG A 164 21.59 4.80 -10.68
C ARG A 164 20.95 5.80 -9.71
N ALA A 165 20.74 7.04 -10.14
CA ALA A 165 19.99 8.01 -9.37
C ALA A 165 18.50 7.68 -9.47
N LEU A 166 17.81 7.64 -8.33
CA LEU A 166 16.37 7.51 -8.29
C LEU A 166 15.75 8.90 -8.18
N ASP A 167 14.67 9.14 -8.89
CA ASP A 167 13.77 10.25 -8.60
C ASP A 167 12.75 9.85 -7.52
N LEU A 168 11.96 10.82 -7.04
CA LEU A 168 10.97 10.60 -5.99
C LEU A 168 9.91 9.55 -6.37
N ALA A 169 9.47 9.55 -7.64
CA ALA A 169 8.47 8.61 -8.14
C ALA A 169 9.01 7.17 -8.15
N THR A 170 10.23 7.00 -8.63
CA THR A 170 10.92 5.70 -8.67
C THR A 170 11.27 5.25 -7.26
N PHE A 171 11.67 6.13 -6.36
CA PHE A 171 11.88 5.80 -4.95
C PHE A 171 10.60 5.28 -4.29
N CYS A 172 9.48 5.99 -4.46
CA CYS A 172 8.20 5.57 -3.89
C CYS A 172 7.77 4.19 -4.43
N THR A 173 7.89 3.96 -5.73
CA THR A 173 7.42 2.72 -6.35
C THR A 173 8.38 1.54 -6.11
N SER A 174 9.70 1.75 -6.24
CA SER A 174 10.69 0.67 -6.15
C SER A 174 11.11 0.31 -4.73
N ILE A 175 11.18 1.29 -3.83
CA ILE A 175 11.66 1.08 -2.45
C ILE A 175 10.48 1.01 -1.48
N LEU A 176 9.52 1.92 -1.59
CA LEU A 176 8.37 1.94 -0.69
C LEU A 176 7.22 1.02 -1.14
N GLY A 177 7.22 0.56 -2.40
CA GLY A 177 6.10 -0.20 -2.96
C GLY A 177 4.78 0.59 -2.96
N ARG A 178 4.85 1.93 -3.03
CA ARG A 178 3.69 2.85 -2.95
C ARG A 178 3.74 3.86 -4.10
N GLN A 179 2.57 4.36 -4.51
CA GLN A 179 2.51 5.44 -5.53
C GLN A 179 2.92 6.81 -4.96
N ARG A 180 2.80 7.02 -3.65
CA ARG A 180 3.08 8.31 -3.01
C ARG A 180 3.34 8.16 -1.51
N LEU A 181 4.05 9.12 -0.92
CA LEU A 181 4.12 9.32 0.54
C LEU A 181 2.75 9.78 1.06
N SER A 182 2.27 9.16 2.14
CA SER A 182 0.86 9.27 2.54
C SER A 182 0.53 10.57 3.28
N LEU A 183 1.32 11.02 4.26
CA LEU A 183 1.07 12.29 4.96
C LEU A 183 1.72 13.52 4.32
N LEU A 184 2.87 13.37 3.64
CA LEU A 184 3.75 14.52 3.35
C LEU A 184 3.75 15.03 1.94
N SER A 185 3.12 14.31 1.04
CA SER A 185 2.91 14.83 -0.30
C SER A 185 1.90 16.00 -0.36
N LYS A 186 1.21 16.29 0.75
CA LYS A 186 0.41 17.50 0.96
C LYS A 186 1.13 18.60 1.76
N ILE A 187 2.19 18.28 2.51
CA ILE A 187 2.80 19.17 3.52
C ILE A 187 4.20 19.64 3.10
N THR A 188 4.99 18.80 2.43
CA THR A 188 6.27 19.18 1.83
C THR A 188 6.05 19.52 0.36
N SER A 189 6.44 20.72 -0.06
CA SER A 189 6.70 20.95 -1.47
C SER A 189 7.85 20.04 -1.90
N ASP A 190 7.80 19.46 -3.11
CA ASP A 190 8.87 18.57 -3.62
C ASP A 190 10.28 19.18 -3.49
N LYS A 191 10.38 20.51 -3.43
CA LYS A 191 11.61 21.29 -3.17
C LYS A 191 12.25 21.06 -1.80
N GLU A 192 11.46 20.83 -0.74
CA GLU A 192 11.96 20.71 0.64
C GLU A 192 12.54 19.31 0.94
N LEU A 193 12.05 18.27 0.24
CA LEU A 193 12.58 16.91 0.33
C LEU A 193 13.93 16.75 -0.40
N ILE A 194 14.17 17.58 -1.41
CA ILE A 194 15.35 17.51 -2.28
C ILE A 194 16.50 18.40 -1.76
N GLY A 195 16.18 19.42 -0.95
CA GLY A 195 17.13 20.44 -0.52
C GLY A 195 17.57 21.34 -1.68
N ASP A 196 17.88 22.61 -1.41
CA ASP A 196 18.36 23.56 -2.41
C ASP A 196 19.69 23.09 -3.04
N SER A 197 19.61 22.27 -4.07
CA SER A 197 20.70 22.00 -4.99
C SER A 197 20.30 22.50 -6.36
N ASN A 198 21.01 23.53 -6.82
CA ASN A 198 20.89 24.16 -8.13
C ASN A 198 20.46 23.20 -9.24
N THR A 199 19.24 23.41 -9.75
CA THR A 199 18.77 22.88 -11.02
C THR A 199 19.79 23.12 -12.13
N PRO A 200 20.22 22.10 -12.88
CA PRO A 200 20.68 22.30 -14.25
C PRO A 200 19.45 22.49 -15.14
N ALA A 201 19.27 23.74 -15.58
CA ALA A 201 18.63 24.24 -16.80
C ALA A 201 17.39 23.53 -17.39
N GLU A 202 16.37 24.35 -17.67
CA GLU A 202 15.29 24.10 -18.65
C GLU A 202 15.73 23.23 -19.84
N ILE A 203 15.09 22.07 -20.02
CA ILE A 203 15.02 21.43 -21.34
C ILE A 203 13.72 21.85 -22.02
N LYS A 204 13.83 22.89 -22.86
CA LYS A 204 12.85 23.23 -23.88
C LYS A 204 12.75 22.10 -24.92
N LYS A 205 11.52 21.71 -25.22
CA LYS A 205 10.98 21.14 -26.48
C LYS A 205 11.68 19.91 -27.07
N THR A 206 10.93 18.80 -27.00
CA THR A 206 10.93 17.60 -27.88
C THR A 206 11.76 17.64 -29.17
N PRO A 207 12.40 16.51 -29.50
CA PRO A 207 12.39 15.93 -30.83
C PRO A 207 11.36 14.80 -30.93
N LYS A 208 10.54 14.81 -31.99
CA LYS A 208 9.69 13.69 -32.41
C LYS A 208 10.58 12.51 -32.79
N THR A 209 10.40 11.36 -32.18
CA THR A 209 10.96 10.10 -32.67
C THR A 209 9.88 9.02 -32.69
N LYS A 210 9.46 8.71 -33.93
CA LYS A 210 8.71 7.56 -34.47
C LYS A 210 7.79 6.77 -33.52
N LYS A 211 6.48 6.89 -33.78
CA LYS A 211 5.44 5.89 -33.48
C LYS A 211 5.91 4.49 -33.88
N THR A 212 6.06 3.61 -32.90
CA THR A 212 5.71 2.20 -33.05
C THR A 212 4.32 2.02 -32.45
N ASN A 213 3.35 1.65 -33.29
CA ASN A 213 2.02 1.26 -32.87
C ASN A 213 2.11 -0.12 -32.20
N ASP A 214 1.89 -0.20 -30.89
CA ASP A 214 1.14 -1.27 -30.22
C ASP A 214 1.00 -0.90 -28.74
N ASP A 215 -0.20 -0.57 -28.26
CA ASP A 215 -0.53 -0.67 -26.83
C ASP A 215 -2.06 -0.59 -26.67
N THR A 216 -2.66 -1.78 -26.67
CA THR A 216 -4.04 -2.04 -26.27
C THR A 216 -4.25 -1.65 -24.80
N ASN A 217 -4.88 -0.50 -24.55
CA ASN A 217 -5.28 -0.06 -23.20
C ASN A 217 -5.89 -1.22 -22.38
N ALA A 218 -5.27 -1.60 -21.26
CA ALA A 218 -5.82 -2.53 -20.29
C ALA A 218 -6.80 -1.80 -19.36
N TYR A 219 -8.07 -2.19 -19.44
CA TYR A 219 -9.15 -1.54 -18.71
C TYR A 219 -9.49 -2.32 -17.44
N THR A 220 -9.75 -1.57 -16.37
CA THR A 220 -10.28 -2.07 -15.09
C THR A 220 -11.77 -1.76 -14.96
N VAL A 221 -12.46 -2.41 -14.04
CA VAL A 221 -13.85 -2.08 -13.69
C VAL A 221 -13.89 -1.04 -12.58
N ASN A 222 -14.97 -0.26 -12.49
CA ASN A 222 -15.16 0.70 -11.39
C ASN A 222 -16.14 0.11 -10.38
N TYR A 223 -15.65 -0.27 -9.20
CA TYR A 223 -16.54 -0.56 -8.08
C TYR A 223 -16.85 0.73 -7.33
N SER A 224 -18.05 1.27 -7.55
CA SER A 224 -18.42 2.62 -7.09
C SER A 224 -18.72 2.73 -5.60
N TYR A 225 -18.67 1.63 -4.86
CA TYR A 225 -18.87 1.62 -3.42
C TYR A 225 -17.61 2.07 -2.69
N SER A 226 -17.78 2.94 -1.68
CA SER A 226 -16.70 3.57 -0.91
C SER A 226 -16.87 3.43 0.60
N GLY A 227 -17.67 2.46 1.08
CA GLY A 227 -17.82 2.22 2.51
C GLY A 227 -16.63 1.49 3.14
N SER A 228 -16.56 1.50 4.46
CA SER A 228 -15.43 0.97 5.24
C SER A 228 -15.20 -0.54 5.07
N ASP A 229 -16.24 -1.32 4.74
CA ASP A 229 -16.13 -2.76 4.50
C ASP A 229 -15.74 -3.09 3.04
N ARG A 230 -15.49 -2.08 2.19
CA ARG A 230 -15.08 -2.29 0.79
C ARG A 230 -13.84 -3.20 0.65
N PRO A 231 -12.74 -3.00 1.41
CA PRO A 231 -11.58 -3.89 1.34
C PRO A 231 -11.94 -5.32 1.77
N LEU A 232 -12.76 -5.48 2.82
CA LEU A 232 -13.22 -6.78 3.28
C LEU A 232 -14.02 -7.49 2.18
N ARG A 233 -14.96 -6.82 1.51
CA ARG A 233 -15.73 -7.37 0.38
C ARG A 233 -14.82 -7.85 -0.75
N LEU A 234 -13.88 -7.00 -1.18
CA LEU A 234 -12.96 -7.33 -2.27
C LEU A 234 -12.01 -8.48 -1.89
N ASN A 235 -11.53 -8.49 -0.64
CA ASN A 235 -10.66 -9.54 -0.13
C ASN A 235 -11.40 -10.88 0.00
N THR A 236 -12.66 -10.87 0.47
CA THR A 236 -13.48 -12.08 0.54
C THR A 236 -13.71 -12.65 -0.87
N VAL A 237 -14.00 -11.80 -1.87
CA VAL A 237 -14.09 -12.27 -3.26
C VAL A 237 -12.77 -12.84 -3.76
N LEU A 238 -11.64 -12.15 -3.53
CA LEU A 238 -10.33 -12.67 -3.91
C LEU A 238 -10.08 -14.06 -3.31
N ASN A 239 -10.34 -14.24 -2.01
CA ASN A 239 -10.15 -15.52 -1.33
C ASN A 239 -11.04 -16.62 -1.91
N ILE A 240 -12.28 -16.31 -2.31
CA ILE A 240 -13.16 -17.27 -3.01
C ILE A 240 -12.54 -17.64 -4.35
N LEU A 241 -12.11 -16.65 -5.16
CA LEU A 241 -11.55 -16.91 -6.48
C LEU A 241 -10.23 -17.69 -6.42
N ILE A 242 -9.40 -17.48 -5.39
CA ILE A 242 -8.19 -18.27 -5.11
C ILE A 242 -8.56 -19.69 -4.69
N THR A 243 -9.50 -19.85 -3.75
CA THR A 243 -9.93 -21.17 -3.24
C THR A 243 -10.50 -22.05 -4.36
N GLU A 244 -11.25 -21.43 -5.28
CA GLU A 244 -11.82 -22.08 -6.45
C GLU A 244 -10.81 -22.26 -7.60
N LYS A 245 -9.55 -21.80 -7.42
CA LYS A 245 -8.46 -21.85 -8.40
C LYS A 245 -8.79 -21.16 -9.72
N TRP A 246 -9.51 -20.04 -9.66
CA TRP A 246 -9.83 -19.22 -10.83
C TRP A 246 -8.78 -18.13 -11.06
N ILE A 247 -8.02 -17.79 -10.02
CA ILE A 247 -6.88 -16.88 -10.02
C ILE A 247 -5.70 -17.55 -9.29
N GLU A 248 -4.45 -17.17 -9.60
CA GLU A 248 -3.25 -17.66 -8.91
C GLU A 248 -3.23 -17.34 -7.41
N GLU A 249 -2.77 -18.31 -6.60
CA GLU A 249 -2.76 -18.25 -5.12
C GLU A 249 -1.88 -17.13 -4.56
N ASP A 250 -0.85 -16.69 -5.30
CA ASP A 250 0.05 -15.60 -4.92
C ASP A 250 -0.42 -14.22 -5.41
N THR A 251 -1.65 -14.13 -5.93
CA THR A 251 -2.20 -12.85 -6.39
C THR A 251 -2.36 -11.91 -5.21
N SER A 252 -1.55 -10.84 -5.20
CA SER A 252 -1.64 -9.78 -4.21
C SER A 252 -3.06 -9.17 -4.16
N PRO A 253 -3.64 -8.96 -2.96
CA PRO A 253 -4.88 -8.22 -2.79
C PRO A 253 -4.89 -6.85 -3.46
N ASP A 254 -3.75 -6.14 -3.45
CA ASP A 254 -3.63 -4.82 -4.08
C ASP A 254 -3.86 -4.89 -5.59
N LYS A 255 -3.31 -5.91 -6.26
CA LYS A 255 -3.53 -6.15 -7.69
C LYS A 255 -5.01 -6.42 -7.97
N PHE A 256 -5.65 -7.22 -7.14
CA PHE A 256 -7.07 -7.50 -7.26
C PHE A 256 -7.93 -6.25 -7.00
N PHE A 257 -7.56 -5.40 -6.05
CA PHE A 257 -8.29 -4.17 -5.75
C PHE A 257 -8.14 -3.13 -6.86
N ASP A 258 -6.96 -3.06 -7.48
CA ASP A 258 -6.69 -2.22 -8.63
C ASP A 258 -7.58 -2.58 -9.83
N PHE A 259 -7.96 -3.85 -9.98
CA PHE A 259 -8.93 -4.26 -10.99
C PHE A 259 -10.31 -3.61 -10.81
N PHE A 260 -10.64 -3.13 -9.61
CA PHE A 260 -11.87 -2.41 -9.29
C PHE A 260 -11.69 -0.88 -9.14
N SER A 261 -10.54 -0.33 -9.55
CA SER A 261 -10.15 1.07 -9.32
C SER A 261 -10.55 2.06 -10.41
N ASN A 262 -11.07 1.60 -11.55
CA ASN A 262 -11.34 2.43 -12.73
C ASN A 262 -10.11 3.11 -13.36
N LYS A 263 -8.89 2.61 -13.14
CA LYS A 263 -7.65 3.09 -13.79
C LYS A 263 -7.34 2.33 -15.08
N VAL A 264 -6.62 2.95 -16.02
CA VAL A 264 -6.09 2.27 -17.21
C VAL A 264 -4.72 1.71 -16.84
N TRP A 265 -4.66 0.44 -16.48
CA TRP A 265 -3.45 -0.22 -15.97
C TRP A 265 -3.60 -1.75 -15.99
N HIS A 266 -2.50 -2.47 -16.26
CA HIS A 266 -2.47 -3.93 -16.17
C HIS A 266 -2.30 -4.40 -14.72
N CYS A 267 -3.37 -4.91 -14.11
CA CYS A 267 -3.29 -5.46 -12.74
C CYS A 267 -2.47 -6.76 -12.61
N ASN A 268 -2.00 -7.35 -13.72
CA ASN A 268 -1.18 -8.57 -13.72
C ASN A 268 -1.81 -9.73 -12.91
N ILE A 269 -3.14 -9.86 -13.01
CA ILE A 269 -3.89 -10.96 -12.40
C ILE A 269 -3.93 -12.10 -13.42
N LYS A 270 -3.39 -13.26 -13.06
CA LYS A 270 -3.43 -14.43 -13.93
C LYS A 270 -4.69 -15.24 -13.67
N TRP A 271 -5.58 -15.25 -14.66
CA TRP A 271 -6.80 -16.05 -14.65
C TRP A 271 -6.52 -17.49 -15.10
N THR A 272 -6.73 -18.43 -14.18
CA THR A 272 -6.43 -19.86 -14.36
C THR A 272 -7.66 -20.67 -14.78
N ALA A 273 -8.88 -20.19 -14.51
CA ALA A 273 -10.12 -20.82 -14.97
C ALA A 273 -10.33 -20.70 -16.49
N SER A 274 -11.37 -21.38 -17.01
CA SER A 274 -11.72 -21.31 -18.43
C SER A 274 -12.19 -19.91 -18.83
N ALA A 275 -12.07 -19.60 -20.13
CA ALA A 275 -12.53 -18.33 -20.70
C ALA A 275 -14.04 -18.11 -20.50
N SER A 276 -14.85 -19.16 -20.58
CA SER A 276 -16.30 -19.12 -20.32
C SER A 276 -16.64 -18.63 -18.91
N VAL A 277 -15.86 -19.05 -17.90
CA VAL A 277 -16.07 -18.66 -16.50
C VAL A 277 -15.68 -17.20 -16.29
N LEU A 278 -14.56 -16.75 -16.89
CA LEU A 278 -14.17 -15.34 -16.88
C LEU A 278 -15.24 -14.47 -17.55
N SER A 279 -15.72 -14.87 -18.72
CA SER A 279 -16.77 -14.14 -19.44
C SER A 279 -18.05 -14.04 -18.64
N SER A 280 -18.48 -15.14 -18.01
CA SER A 280 -19.67 -15.16 -17.14
C SER A 280 -19.50 -14.24 -15.92
N PHE A 281 -18.33 -14.26 -15.27
CA PHE A 281 -18.04 -13.40 -14.12
C PHE A 281 -18.05 -11.91 -14.48
N LEU A 282 -17.38 -11.55 -15.59
CA LEU A 282 -17.34 -10.17 -16.10
C LEU A 282 -18.73 -9.69 -16.54
N GLU A 283 -19.50 -10.55 -17.20
CA GLU A 283 -20.87 -10.23 -17.61
C GLU A 283 -21.76 -9.96 -16.39
N GLU A 284 -21.74 -10.83 -15.39
CA GLU A 284 -22.52 -10.64 -14.16
C GLU A 284 -22.09 -9.40 -13.38
N LEU A 285 -20.79 -9.09 -13.33
CA LEU A 285 -20.30 -7.82 -12.76
C LEU A 285 -20.88 -6.62 -13.51
N SER A 286 -20.89 -6.64 -14.84
CA SER A 286 -21.36 -5.50 -15.65
C SER A 286 -22.85 -5.20 -15.50
N LYS A 287 -23.65 -6.18 -15.09
CA LYS A 287 -25.09 -6.02 -14.83
C LYS A 287 -25.36 -5.29 -13.50
N GLN A 288 -24.36 -5.19 -12.62
CA GLN A 288 -24.57 -4.66 -11.27
C GLN A 288 -24.57 -3.12 -11.25
N PRO A 289 -25.50 -2.48 -10.52
CA PRO A 289 -25.58 -1.02 -10.44
C PRO A 289 -24.40 -0.37 -9.71
N PHE A 290 -23.65 -1.16 -8.93
CA PHE A 290 -22.45 -0.74 -8.20
C PHE A 290 -21.15 -0.96 -9.00
N ILE A 291 -21.24 -1.52 -10.21
CA ILE A 291 -20.11 -1.64 -11.13
C ILE A 291 -20.36 -0.69 -12.31
N LYS A 292 -19.37 0.16 -12.62
CA LYS A 292 -19.43 1.07 -13.76
C LYS A 292 -18.31 0.76 -14.75
N LEU A 293 -18.65 0.75 -16.03
CA LEU A 293 -17.69 0.63 -17.12
C LEU A 293 -17.43 1.99 -17.74
N ARG A 294 -16.21 2.21 -18.21
CA ARG A 294 -15.92 3.38 -19.06
C ARG A 294 -16.65 3.21 -20.40
N LYS A 295 -17.11 4.33 -21.00
CA LYS A 295 -17.88 4.34 -22.26
C LYS A 295 -17.18 3.63 -23.42
N GLU A 296 -15.85 3.58 -23.40
CA GLU A 296 -15.01 2.98 -24.45
C GLU A 296 -14.52 1.56 -24.09
N CYS A 297 -14.95 1.02 -22.96
CA CYS A 297 -14.51 -0.27 -22.44
C CYS A 297 -15.64 -1.30 -22.52
N THR A 298 -15.37 -2.44 -23.17
CA THR A 298 -16.26 -3.60 -23.20
C THR A 298 -15.68 -4.75 -22.39
N MET A 299 -16.53 -5.68 -21.93
CA MET A 299 -16.06 -6.90 -21.23
C MET A 299 -15.12 -7.74 -22.09
N ALA A 300 -15.31 -7.73 -23.41
CA ALA A 300 -14.39 -8.39 -24.32
C ALA A 300 -12.99 -7.74 -24.35
N LEU A 301 -12.92 -6.40 -24.26
CA LEU A 301 -11.65 -5.69 -24.16
C LEU A 301 -10.98 -5.93 -22.79
N ILE A 302 -11.75 -6.03 -21.70
CA ILE A 302 -11.20 -6.41 -20.39
C ILE A 302 -10.65 -7.84 -20.46
N ALA A 303 -11.42 -8.83 -20.88
CA ALA A 303 -10.95 -10.21 -20.96
C ALA A 303 -9.67 -10.36 -21.79
N LYS A 304 -9.61 -9.67 -22.95
CA LYS A 304 -8.46 -9.71 -23.85
C LYS A 304 -7.25 -8.98 -23.27
N ASN A 305 -7.41 -7.72 -22.87
CA ASN A 305 -6.28 -6.86 -22.54
C ASN A 305 -5.83 -7.04 -21.08
N GLN A 306 -6.74 -7.39 -20.16
CA GLN A 306 -6.41 -7.56 -18.75
C GLN A 306 -6.01 -9.00 -18.39
N PHE A 307 -6.64 -9.99 -19.01
CA PHE A 307 -6.46 -11.41 -18.65
C PHE A 307 -5.87 -12.26 -19.78
N GLY A 308 -5.65 -11.71 -20.97
CA GLY A 308 -5.13 -12.46 -22.12
C GLY A 308 -6.08 -13.56 -22.61
N LYS A 309 -7.39 -13.46 -22.35
CA LYS A 309 -8.39 -14.48 -22.71
C LYS A 309 -9.36 -13.96 -23.78
N SER A 310 -9.82 -14.84 -24.65
CA SER A 310 -10.93 -14.56 -25.55
C SER A 310 -12.24 -14.49 -24.76
N PHE A 311 -13.09 -13.50 -25.06
CA PHE A 311 -14.41 -13.43 -24.45
C PHE A 311 -15.36 -14.39 -25.14
N ASP A 312 -15.98 -15.28 -24.37
CA ASP A 312 -16.90 -16.29 -24.85
C ASP A 312 -18.36 -15.89 -24.54
N TYR A 313 -19.08 -15.44 -25.56
CA TYR A 313 -20.49 -15.06 -25.47
C TYR A 313 -21.46 -16.26 -25.50
N ARG A 314 -20.97 -17.46 -25.83
CA ARG A 314 -21.81 -18.66 -26.01
C ARG A 314 -21.43 -19.80 -25.06
N GLY A 315 -20.38 -19.60 -24.29
CA GLY A 315 -19.85 -20.58 -23.35
C GLY A 315 -20.88 -20.95 -22.31
N THR A 316 -21.12 -22.25 -22.17
CA THR A 316 -21.91 -22.78 -21.06
C THR A 316 -21.02 -22.90 -19.83
N THR A 317 -21.39 -22.18 -18.77
CA THR A 317 -20.79 -22.31 -17.44
C THR A 317 -21.66 -23.26 -16.62
N ASP A 318 -21.04 -24.21 -15.92
CA ASP A 318 -21.78 -25.15 -15.09
C ASP A 318 -22.49 -24.45 -13.92
N LYS A 319 -23.53 -25.11 -13.40
CA LYS A 319 -24.39 -24.54 -12.35
C LYS A 319 -23.61 -24.14 -11.09
N HIS A 320 -22.60 -24.93 -10.71
CA HIS A 320 -21.81 -24.70 -9.51
C HIS A 320 -20.96 -23.42 -9.64
N LYS A 321 -20.32 -23.22 -10.80
CA LYS A 321 -19.57 -22.00 -11.07
C LYS A 321 -20.47 -20.76 -11.14
N ILE A 322 -21.69 -20.89 -11.65
CA ILE A 322 -22.69 -19.80 -11.61
C ILE A 322 -23.04 -19.43 -10.16
N GLU A 323 -23.20 -20.42 -9.26
CA GLU A 323 -23.46 -20.19 -7.84
C GLU A 323 -22.30 -19.43 -7.16
N ILE A 324 -21.06 -19.79 -7.47
CA ILE A 324 -19.86 -19.09 -6.97
C ILE A 324 -19.81 -17.63 -7.49
N ILE A 325 -20.09 -17.41 -8.78
CA ILE A 325 -20.17 -16.06 -9.37
C ILE A 325 -21.21 -15.24 -8.61
N ASN A 326 -22.43 -15.77 -8.43
CA ASN A 326 -23.50 -15.08 -7.72
C ASN A 326 -23.14 -14.78 -6.25
N THR A 327 -22.39 -15.67 -5.60
CA THR A 327 -21.85 -15.46 -4.25
C THR A 327 -20.90 -14.26 -4.23
N CYS A 328 -19.96 -14.20 -5.18
CA CYS A 328 -19.04 -13.07 -5.32
C CYS A 328 -19.79 -11.76 -5.56
N ILE A 329 -20.79 -11.77 -6.45
CA ILE A 329 -21.64 -10.59 -6.72
C ILE A 329 -22.40 -10.14 -5.46
N SER A 330 -22.91 -11.09 -4.67
CA SER A 330 -23.63 -10.79 -3.42
C SER A 330 -22.72 -10.16 -2.37
N ILE A 331 -21.48 -10.64 -2.24
CA ILE A 331 -20.46 -10.04 -1.36
C ILE A 331 -20.11 -8.62 -1.79
N LEU A 332 -20.03 -8.37 -3.10
CA LEU A 332 -19.79 -7.03 -3.66
C LEU A 332 -21.03 -6.13 -3.59
N ASN A 333 -22.20 -6.63 -3.23
CA ASN A 333 -23.40 -5.79 -3.17
C ASN A 333 -23.42 -4.97 -1.89
N PRO A 334 -23.28 -3.62 -1.96
CA PRO A 334 -23.21 -2.77 -0.78
C PRO A 334 -24.48 -2.77 0.09
N LYS A 335 -25.61 -3.17 -0.49
CA LYS A 335 -26.90 -3.22 0.21
C LYS A 335 -27.03 -4.44 1.11
N LEU A 336 -26.19 -5.46 0.93
CA LEU A 336 -26.16 -6.65 1.75
C LEU A 336 -25.11 -6.48 2.84
N ARG A 337 -25.48 -6.69 4.10
CA ARG A 337 -24.52 -6.73 5.20
C ARG A 337 -23.64 -7.96 5.05
N LEU A 338 -22.33 -7.80 5.19
CA LEU A 338 -21.44 -8.93 5.46
C LEU A 338 -21.76 -9.42 6.88
N SER A 339 -22.06 -10.71 7.06
CA SER A 339 -22.26 -11.24 8.41
C SER A 339 -20.97 -11.08 9.21
N SER A 340 -21.11 -10.49 10.40
CA SER A 340 -20.02 -10.34 11.37
C SER A 340 -19.56 -11.71 11.84
N SER A 341 -18.24 -11.94 11.88
CA SER A 341 -17.62 -13.16 12.42
C SER A 341 -18.14 -13.51 13.82
N PRO A 342 -18.39 -14.79 14.15
CA PRO A 342 -18.44 -15.24 15.54
C PRO A 342 -17.00 -15.35 16.09
N ASP A 343 -16.91 -15.25 17.42
CA ASP A 343 -15.69 -15.20 18.22
C ASP A 343 -14.65 -16.26 17.86
N PHE A 344 -13.39 -15.83 17.66
CA PHE A 344 -12.24 -16.70 17.46
C PHE A 344 -11.73 -17.21 18.82
N ASP A 345 -12.34 -18.26 19.32
CA ASP A 345 -11.70 -19.19 20.25
C ASP A 345 -11.84 -20.61 19.68
N ASN A 346 -10.77 -21.07 19.01
CA ASN A 346 -10.23 -22.45 18.96
C ASN A 346 -9.55 -22.76 17.63
N ASP A 347 -8.35 -23.34 17.75
CA ASP A 347 -7.63 -24.08 16.73
C ASP A 347 -8.49 -25.20 16.14
N ASP A 348 -8.80 -25.16 14.84
CA ASP A 348 -8.75 -26.31 13.92
C ASP A 348 -9.28 -25.94 12.51
N ASP A 349 -8.67 -26.59 11.52
CA ASP A 349 -8.72 -26.39 10.08
C ASP A 349 -10.11 -26.23 9.40
N ALA A 350 -10.13 -25.33 8.41
CA ALA A 350 -10.90 -25.43 7.16
C ALA A 350 -12.47 -25.52 7.12
N PRO A 351 -13.29 -24.94 8.02
CA PRO A 351 -14.74 -24.90 7.85
C PRO A 351 -15.29 -23.52 7.41
N PHE A 352 -14.46 -22.48 7.44
CA PHE A 352 -14.91 -21.08 7.36
C PHE A 352 -15.60 -20.70 6.04
N LEU A 353 -15.08 -21.16 4.89
CA LEU A 353 -15.69 -20.88 3.58
C LEU A 353 -17.05 -21.59 3.40
N LYS A 354 -17.23 -22.79 3.95
CA LYS A 354 -18.52 -23.52 3.88
C LYS A 354 -19.59 -22.89 4.76
N ALA A 355 -19.21 -22.24 5.86
CA ALA A 355 -20.14 -21.54 6.74
C ALA A 355 -20.69 -20.26 6.08
N GLN A 356 -19.84 -19.45 5.43
CA GLN A 356 -20.28 -18.24 4.73
C GLN A 356 -21.20 -18.51 3.54
N ILE A 357 -20.98 -19.62 2.80
CA ILE A 357 -21.87 -20.05 1.69
C ILE A 357 -23.25 -20.47 2.23
N ARG A 358 -23.32 -21.02 3.44
CA ARG A 358 -24.59 -21.45 4.07
C ARG A 358 -25.38 -20.28 4.66
N GLU A 359 -24.70 -19.25 5.14
CA GLU A 359 -25.32 -18.03 5.72
C GLU A 359 -25.85 -17.05 4.67
N ALA A 360 -25.34 -17.09 3.43
CA ALA A 360 -25.80 -16.24 2.31
C ALA A 360 -27.17 -16.63 1.73
N GLY A 361 -27.93 -17.52 2.38
CA GLY A 361 -29.37 -17.64 2.17
C GLY A 361 -29.85 -18.52 1.00
N PHE A 362 -29.13 -19.59 0.64
CA PHE A 362 -29.69 -20.63 -0.24
C PHE A 362 -29.83 -21.95 0.51
N GLU A 363 -30.99 -22.17 1.11
CA GLU A 363 -31.42 -23.49 1.54
C GLU A 363 -31.43 -24.42 0.31
N THR A 364 -30.52 -25.40 0.28
CA THR A 364 -30.79 -26.61 -0.48
C THR A 364 -32.00 -27.27 0.17
N ARG A 365 -33.16 -27.19 -0.47
CA ARG A 365 -34.31 -28.06 -0.17
C ARG A 365 -33.83 -29.52 -0.17
N LYS A 366 -33.56 -30.07 1.01
CA LYS A 366 -33.54 -31.52 1.21
C LYS A 366 -34.98 -32.00 1.16
N ASN A 367 -35.46 -32.37 -0.03
CA ASN A 367 -36.58 -33.28 -0.18
C ASN A 367 -36.18 -34.37 -1.18
N GLY A 368 -35.40 -35.32 -0.69
CA GLY A 368 -35.29 -36.66 -1.24
C GLY A 368 -35.77 -37.65 -0.18
N HIS A 369 -37.09 -37.69 0.07
CA HIS A 369 -37.70 -38.80 0.78
C HIS A 369 -38.37 -39.69 -0.26
N TRP A 370 -37.62 -40.69 -0.72
CA TRP A 370 -38.22 -41.89 -1.30
C TRP A 370 -38.47 -42.86 -0.13
N GLY A 371 -39.63 -42.71 0.48
CA GLY A 371 -40.23 -43.73 1.33
C GLY A 371 -41.18 -44.57 0.50
N LYS A 372 -40.84 -45.85 0.32
CA LYS A 372 -41.74 -46.88 -0.20
C LYS A 372 -42.97 -47.01 0.70
N LYS A 373 -44.17 -46.84 0.15
CA LYS A 373 -45.25 -47.84 0.13
C LYS A 373 -46.38 -47.38 -0.77
#